data_AF-A0A3N4ZLZ2-F1
#
_entry.id   AF-A0A3N4ZLZ2-F1
#
_cell.length_a   1.000
_cell.length_b   1.000
_cell.length_c   1.000
_cell.angle_alpha   90.00
_cell.angle_beta   90.00
_cell.angle_gamma   90.00
#
_symmetry.space_group_name_H-M   'P 1'
#
loop_
_entity.id
_entity.type
_entity.pdbx_description
1 polymer ?
#
loop_
_entity_poly.entity_id
_entity_poly.type
_entity_poly.pdbx_seq_one_letter_code
_entity_poly.pdbx_strand_id
1 'polypeptide(L)'
;MSDSVPEATSGDEAVEVEPEQEPEYDPAAPAPLNVPRTPTGNADVDAQLERLGDADHLATDGHLEVYEDVHRGLRDALTALDARPGPPAPPRPYEHRS
;
A
#
# COMPACT_ATOMS: atom_id res chain seq x y z
N MET A 1 -41.86 -3.85 34.94
CA MET A 1 -41.18 -4.92 34.20
C MET A 1 -39.70 -4.58 34.18
N SER A 2 -38.97 -5.02 35.21
CA SER A 2 -37.51 -5.08 35.20
C SER A 2 -37.19 -6.55 34.97
N ASP A 3 -36.58 -6.85 33.83
CA ASP A 3 -36.10 -8.20 33.52
C ASP A 3 -34.57 -8.23 33.65
N SER A 4 -34.08 -9.32 34.22
CA SER A 4 -32.75 -9.52 34.77
C SER A 4 -31.63 -9.55 33.73
N VAL A 5 -30.45 -9.12 34.15
CA VAL A 5 -29.16 -9.47 33.51
C VAL A 5 -28.86 -10.94 33.83
N PRO A 6 -28.57 -11.82 32.86
CA PRO A 6 -27.97 -13.10 33.18
C PRO A 6 -26.47 -12.91 33.43
N GLU A 7 -26.08 -13.32 34.63
CA GLU A 7 -24.71 -13.46 35.11
C GLU A 7 -23.95 -14.43 34.19
N ALA A 8 -22.80 -13.98 33.67
CA ALA A 8 -21.87 -14.85 32.96
C ALA A 8 -21.31 -15.86 33.95
N THR A 9 -21.84 -17.09 33.89
CA THR A 9 -21.31 -18.21 34.64
C THR A 9 -19.93 -18.53 34.07
N SER A 10 -18.90 -18.18 34.84
CA SER A 10 -17.54 -18.69 34.67
C SER A 10 -17.59 -20.21 34.91
N GLY A 11 -17.82 -20.96 33.83
CA GLY A 11 -17.71 -22.40 33.79
C GLY A 11 -16.30 -22.75 33.36
N ASP A 12 -15.45 -23.03 34.34
CA ASP A 12 -14.18 -23.72 34.19
C ASP A 12 -14.48 -25.14 33.69
N GLU A 13 -14.62 -25.31 32.37
CA GLU A 13 -14.46 -26.60 31.72
C GLU A 13 -13.15 -26.53 30.93
N ALA A 14 -12.09 -27.03 31.57
CA ALA A 14 -10.86 -27.41 30.92
C ALA A 14 -11.16 -28.50 29.87
N VAL A 15 -11.53 -28.07 28.67
CA VAL A 15 -11.38 -28.89 27.48
C VAL A 15 -9.87 -28.97 27.25
N GLU A 16 -9.27 -30.09 27.65
CA GLU A 16 -7.95 -30.51 27.22
C GLU A 16 -8.05 -30.74 25.71
N VAL A 17 -7.95 -29.65 24.94
CA VAL A 17 -7.72 -29.69 23.51
C VAL A 17 -6.27 -30.13 23.36
N GLU A 18 -6.10 -31.44 23.18
CA GLU A 18 -4.95 -32.02 22.52
C GLU A 18 -4.61 -31.10 21.33
N PRO A 19 -3.36 -30.60 21.18
CA PRO A 19 -3.04 -29.75 20.06
C PRO A 19 -3.13 -30.62 18.82
N GLU A 20 -4.30 -30.64 18.18
CA GLU A 20 -4.46 -31.00 16.79
C GLU A 20 -3.42 -30.14 16.08
N GLN A 21 -2.35 -30.79 15.64
CA GLN A 21 -1.32 -30.16 14.85
C GLN A 21 -2.03 -29.68 13.59
N GLU A 22 -2.49 -28.43 13.60
CA GLU A 22 -2.87 -27.70 12.41
C GLU A 22 -1.77 -27.99 11.40
N PRO A 23 -2.12 -28.44 10.18
CA PRO A 23 -1.10 -28.64 9.16
C PRO A 23 -0.33 -27.34 9.10
N GLU A 24 0.97 -27.41 9.38
CA GLU A 24 1.90 -26.30 9.26
C GLU A 24 1.58 -25.68 7.90
N TYR A 25 0.96 -24.49 7.92
CA TYR A 25 0.61 -23.81 6.69
C TYR A 25 1.97 -23.52 6.07
N ASP A 26 2.36 -24.32 5.09
CA ASP A 26 3.51 -24.07 4.23
C ASP A 26 2.96 -23.11 3.18
N PRO A 27 3.07 -21.77 3.39
CA PRO A 27 2.64 -20.84 2.38
C PRO A 27 3.49 -21.15 1.16
N ALA A 28 2.90 -21.78 0.14
CA ALA A 28 3.50 -21.82 -1.17
C ALA A 28 3.98 -20.40 -1.47
N ALA A 29 5.28 -20.25 -1.76
CA ALA A 29 5.87 -18.94 -1.98
C ALA A 29 4.97 -18.13 -2.93
N PRO A 30 4.68 -16.85 -2.64
CA PRO A 30 3.71 -16.08 -3.41
C PRO A 30 4.06 -16.17 -4.89
N ALA A 31 3.11 -16.65 -5.69
CA ALA A 31 3.29 -16.70 -7.13
C ALA A 31 3.33 -15.26 -7.66
N PRO A 32 4.34 -14.88 -8.47
CA PRO A 32 4.44 -13.52 -8.98
C PRO A 32 3.22 -13.16 -9.83
N LEU A 33 2.77 -11.91 -9.73
CA LEU A 33 1.57 -11.42 -10.39
C LEU A 33 1.74 -11.35 -11.92
N ASN A 34 2.99 -11.34 -12.42
CA ASN A 34 3.35 -11.36 -13.84
C ASN A 34 2.61 -10.31 -14.69
N VAL A 35 2.28 -9.17 -14.09
CA VAL A 35 1.61 -8.09 -14.82
C VAL A 35 2.63 -7.46 -15.76
N PRO A 36 2.44 -7.53 -17.09
CA PRO A 36 3.37 -6.94 -18.04
C PRO A 36 3.40 -5.42 -17.85
N ARG A 37 4.56 -4.87 -17.48
CA ARG A 37 4.76 -3.43 -17.33
C ARG A 37 5.44 -2.86 -18.57
N THR A 38 4.77 -1.91 -19.22
CA THR A 38 5.40 -1.04 -20.23
C THR A 38 5.96 0.18 -19.50
N PRO A 39 7.21 0.61 -19.76
CA PRO A 39 7.77 1.80 -19.14
C PRO A 39 6.87 3.01 -19.38
N THR A 40 6.62 3.78 -18.33
CA THR A 40 5.75 4.97 -18.39
C THR A 40 6.46 6.16 -19.04
N GLY A 41 7.80 6.13 -19.08
CA GLY A 41 8.64 7.22 -19.58
C GLY A 41 8.95 8.28 -18.52
N ASN A 42 8.54 8.06 -17.27
CA ASN A 42 8.92 8.85 -16.12
C ASN A 42 9.78 7.99 -15.19
N ALA A 43 11.06 8.36 -15.02
CA ALA A 43 12.02 7.59 -14.25
C ALA A 43 11.62 7.39 -12.77
N ASP A 44 11.00 8.39 -12.16
CA ASP A 44 10.57 8.30 -10.75
C ASP A 44 9.39 7.32 -10.61
N VAL A 45 8.42 7.37 -11.52
CA VAL A 45 7.29 6.42 -11.54
C VAL A 45 7.78 5.01 -11.87
N ASP A 46 8.68 4.88 -12.85
CA ASP A 46 9.21 3.58 -13.27
C ASP A 46 10.01 2.90 -12.13
N ALA A 47 10.78 3.66 -11.34
CA ALA A 47 11.50 3.16 -10.17
C ALA A 47 10.54 2.65 -9.06
N GLN A 48 9.42 3.34 -8.81
CA GLN A 48 8.42 2.87 -7.85
C GLN A 48 7.71 1.59 -8.31
N LEU A 49 7.48 1.46 -9.61
CA LEU A 49 6.91 0.25 -10.19
C LEU A 49 7.87 -0.94 -10.13
N GLU A 50 9.17 -0.71 -10.31
CA GLU A 50 10.20 -1.73 -10.10
C GLU A 50 10.18 -2.23 -8.65
N ARG A 51 10.17 -1.31 -7.67
CA ARG A 51 10.09 -1.64 -6.24
C ARG A 51 8.81 -2.39 -5.85
N LEU A 52 7.70 -2.11 -6.52
CA LEU A 52 6.47 -2.88 -6.34
C LEU A 52 6.61 -4.33 -6.87
N GLY A 53 7.48 -4.56 -7.85
CA GLY A 53 7.82 -5.91 -8.31
C GLY A 53 8.55 -6.74 -7.25
N ASP A 54 9.32 -6.10 -6.36
CA ASP A 54 9.99 -6.82 -5.26
C ASP A 54 9.00 -7.43 -4.27
N ALA A 55 7.80 -6.84 -4.12
CA ALA A 55 6.74 -7.37 -3.25
C ALA A 55 6.25 -8.77 -3.70
N ASP A 56 6.30 -9.09 -5.00
CA ASP A 56 5.94 -10.42 -5.52
C ASP A 56 6.85 -11.53 -4.95
N HIS A 57 8.03 -11.16 -4.42
CA HIS A 57 9.00 -12.08 -3.83
C HIS A 57 9.08 -12.02 -2.30
N LEU A 58 8.37 -11.10 -1.66
CA LEU A 58 8.33 -10.97 -0.21
C LEU A 58 7.27 -11.90 0.40
N ALA A 59 7.50 -12.34 1.64
CA ALA A 59 6.43 -12.90 2.46
C ALA A 59 5.38 -11.82 2.77
N THR A 60 4.15 -12.23 3.07
CA THR A 60 3.00 -11.34 3.31
C THR A 60 3.26 -10.26 4.36
N ASP A 61 4.08 -10.57 5.38
CA ASP A 61 4.47 -9.60 6.43
C ASP A 61 5.27 -8.40 5.89
N GLY A 62 5.99 -8.58 4.77
CA GLY A 62 6.76 -7.52 4.10
C GLY A 62 6.00 -6.73 3.04
N HIS A 63 4.78 -7.16 2.67
CA HIS A 63 4.02 -6.53 1.58
C HIS A 63 3.53 -5.14 1.96
N LEU A 64 3.14 -4.95 3.21
CA LEU A 64 2.59 -3.68 3.69
C LEU A 64 3.61 -2.54 3.62
N GLU A 65 4.85 -2.79 4.03
CA GLU A 65 5.92 -1.79 4.00
C GLU A 65 6.27 -1.37 2.57
N VAL A 66 6.28 -2.32 1.63
CA VAL A 66 6.51 -2.01 0.20
C VAL A 66 5.34 -1.25 -0.37
N TYR A 67 4.10 -1.65 -0.07
CA TYR A 67 2.91 -0.97 -0.58
C TYR A 67 2.87 0.50 -0.13
N GLU A 68 3.10 0.78 1.16
CA GLU A 68 3.06 2.14 1.70
C GLU A 68 4.14 3.05 1.11
N ASP A 69 5.36 2.54 0.97
CA ASP A 69 6.46 3.31 0.39
C ASP A 69 6.24 3.58 -1.10
N VAL A 70 5.80 2.58 -1.87
CA VAL A 70 5.44 2.76 -3.30
C VAL A 70 4.30 3.76 -3.44
N HIS A 71 3.28 3.69 -2.57
CA HIS A 71 2.14 4.59 -2.62
C HIS A 71 2.54 6.03 -2.30
N ARG A 72 3.47 6.23 -1.36
CA ARG A 72 4.05 7.54 -1.06
C ARG A 72 4.88 8.07 -2.23
N GLY A 73 5.82 7.26 -2.74
CA GLY A 73 6.70 7.65 -3.85
C GLY A 73 5.93 7.99 -5.13
N LEU A 74 4.88 7.23 -5.45
CA LEU A 74 4.02 7.52 -6.60
C LEU A 74 3.25 8.83 -6.41
N ARG A 75 2.72 9.10 -5.21
CA ARG A 75 2.04 10.36 -4.90
C ARG A 75 2.98 11.55 -5.06
N ASP A 76 4.22 11.44 -4.59
CA ASP A 76 5.22 12.49 -4.69
C ASP A 76 5.61 12.75 -6.15
N ALA A 77 5.86 11.69 -6.93
CA ALA A 77 6.17 11.80 -8.36
C ALA A 77 5.04 12.48 -9.16
N LEU A 78 3.78 12.10 -8.89
CA LEU A 78 2.61 12.71 -9.54
C LEU A 78 2.43 14.17 -9.10
N THR A 79 2.66 14.48 -7.83
CA THR A 79 2.63 15.86 -7.32
C THR A 79 3.70 16.72 -7.99
N ALA A 80 4.92 16.19 -8.17
CA ALA A 80 5.99 16.90 -8.87
C ALA A 80 5.65 17.17 -10.34
N LEU A 81 4.96 16.24 -11.00
CA LEU A 81 4.49 16.43 -12.37
C LEU A 81 3.43 17.53 -12.48
N ASP A 82 2.53 17.60 -11.50
CA ASP A 82 1.48 18.62 -11.40
C ASP A 82 2.05 20.00 -11.05
N ALA A 83 3.09 20.04 -10.22
CA ALA A 83 3.75 21.28 -9.79
C ALA A 83 4.60 21.95 -10.87
N ARG A 84 4.78 21.36 -12.06
CA ARG A 84 5.54 21.99 -13.16
C ARG A 84 4.90 23.34 -13.52
N PRO A 85 5.57 24.48 -13.24
CA PRO A 85 5.03 25.79 -13.59
C PRO A 85 4.82 25.84 -15.10
N GLY A 86 3.63 26.26 -15.53
CA GLY A 86 3.42 26.61 -16.93
C GLY A 86 4.46 27.63 -17.40
N PRO A 87 4.83 27.63 -18.70
CA PRO A 87 5.84 28.55 -19.21
C PRO A 87 5.53 29.98 -18.77
N PRO A 88 6.55 30.77 -18.37
CA PRO A 88 6.34 32.11 -17.84
C PRO A 88 5.45 32.91 -18.80
N ALA A 89 4.42 33.56 -18.26
CA ALA A 89 3.52 34.37 -19.07
C ALA A 89 4.34 35.41 -19.85
N PRO A 90 4.04 35.62 -21.16
CA PRO A 90 4.77 36.60 -21.95
C PRO A 90 4.66 37.99 -21.31
N PRO A 91 5.73 38.81 -21.37
CA PRO A 91 5.72 40.15 -20.79
C PRO A 91 4.57 40.96 -21.40
N ARG A 92 3.77 41.62 -20.54
CA ARG A 92 2.66 42.46 -21.02
C ARG A 92 3.24 43.72 -21.68
N PRO A 93 2.94 43.99 -22.97
CA PRO A 93 3.64 45.04 -23.71
C PRO A 93 3.25 46.50 -23.39
N TYR A 94 2.54 46.82 -22.29
CA TYR A 94 2.06 48.18 -22.03
C TYR A 94 2.00 48.57 -20.54
N GLU A 95 3.11 48.48 -19.80
CA GLU A 95 3.32 49.28 -18.58
C GLU A 95 4.39 50.35 -18.83
N HIS A 96 4.11 51.22 -19.80
CA HIS A 96 4.83 52.49 -19.93
C HIS A 96 3.84 53.59 -20.30
N ARG A 97 3.49 54.41 -19.30
CA ARG A 97 3.40 55.88 -19.35
C ARG A 97 2.24 56.39 -18.51
N SER A 98 2.57 56.85 -17.31
CA SER A 98 2.03 58.07 -16.71
C SER A 98 3.20 58.84 -16.12
#